data_AF-A0A7W2EDY0-F1
#
_entry.id   AF-A0A7W2EDY0-F1
#
_cell.length_a   1.000
_cell.length_b   1.000
_cell.length_c   1.000
_cell.angle_alpha   90.00
_cell.angle_beta   90.00
_cell.angle_gamma   90.00
#
_symmetry.space_group_name_H-M   'P 1'
#
loop_
_entity.id
_entity.type
_entity.pdbx_description
1 polymer ?
#
loop_
_entity_poly.entity_id
_entity_poly.type
_entity_poly.pdbx_seq_one_letter_code
_entity_poly.pdbx_strand_id
1 'polypeptide(L)'
;MHVEVPKPKFSSIREFAGEYLMIVISIGTALALEHAVQSWHHLHLAEEARQRMDVEIQQNTQQILKDLEHNKAEMQALAKLHASLLKDIKAKVPDAQAIAHLTSNSKGNLGFSLNSPTSSHDAWDVAVANQSASWLEPAELQLYSRTYALFRDTAPVTNMSVSMFNGAQMMKTANDLQMGAAKPGEVLYTITSMLGSYAIVINELSRLSKELEAAKAALHRRAP
;
A
#
# COMPACT_ATOMS: atom_id res chain seq x y z
N MET A 1 24.22 -17.33 -77.28
CA MET A 1 23.68 -16.86 -76.00
C MET A 1 24.11 -15.41 -75.83
N HIS A 2 23.21 -14.45 -76.04
CA HIS A 2 23.47 -13.05 -75.74
C HIS A 2 23.19 -12.83 -74.25
N VAL A 3 24.24 -12.56 -73.48
CA VAL A 3 24.14 -12.10 -72.11
C VAL A 3 24.02 -10.59 -72.18
N GLU A 4 22.80 -10.06 -71.99
CA GLU A 4 22.60 -8.64 -71.75
C GLU A 4 23.19 -8.31 -70.38
N VAL A 5 24.41 -7.76 -70.40
CA VAL A 5 25.03 -7.22 -69.20
C VAL A 5 24.22 -6.00 -68.75
N PRO A 6 23.74 -5.93 -67.50
CA PRO A 6 22.95 -4.80 -67.05
C PRO A 6 23.78 -3.52 -67.17
N LYS A 7 23.32 -2.56 -67.97
CA LYS A 7 23.92 -1.22 -68.01
C LYS A 7 23.84 -0.61 -66.60
N PRO A 8 24.94 -0.15 -65.99
CA PRO A 8 24.86 0.53 -64.71
C PRO A 8 24.07 1.84 -64.88
N LYS A 9 22.88 1.91 -64.26
CA LYS A 9 21.97 3.07 -64.29
C LYS A 9 22.42 4.20 -63.35
N PHE A 10 23.69 4.56 -63.33
CA PHE A 10 24.15 5.72 -62.56
C PHE A 10 25.08 6.58 -63.42
N SER A 11 24.48 7.50 -64.16
CA SER A 11 25.17 8.35 -65.16
C SER A 11 25.93 9.52 -64.54
N SER A 12 25.70 9.85 -63.26
CA SER A 12 26.34 10.97 -62.58
C SER A 12 26.23 10.86 -61.05
N ILE A 13 27.24 11.35 -60.31
CA ILE A 13 27.20 11.51 -58.84
C ILE A 13 25.99 12.37 -58.41
N ARG A 14 25.52 13.30 -59.27
CA ARG A 14 24.32 14.10 -59.00
C ARG A 14 23.03 13.27 -59.01
N GLU A 15 22.93 12.29 -59.89
CA GLU A 15 21.77 11.39 -59.98
C GLU A 15 21.73 10.47 -58.76
N PHE A 16 22.87 9.90 -58.40
CA PHE A 16 23.03 9.11 -57.17
C PHE A 16 22.73 9.93 -55.91
N ALA A 17 23.21 11.17 -55.82
CA ALA A 17 22.92 12.06 -54.68
C ALA A 17 21.43 12.42 -54.60
N GLY A 18 20.75 12.59 -55.74
CA GLY A 18 19.31 12.84 -55.80
C GLY A 18 18.48 11.65 -55.32
N GLU A 19 18.79 10.44 -55.79
CA GLU A 19 18.12 9.21 -55.35
C GLU A 19 18.40 8.90 -53.87
N TYR A 20 19.65 9.07 -53.42
CA TYR A 20 20.02 8.91 -52.01
C TYR A 20 19.27 9.91 -51.12
N LEU A 21 19.20 11.19 -51.52
CA LEU A 21 18.48 12.21 -50.76
C LEU A 21 16.97 11.90 -50.69
N MET A 22 16.37 11.40 -51.79
CA MET A 22 14.97 10.97 -51.80
C MET A 22 14.72 9.84 -50.78
N ILE A 23 15.60 8.84 -50.73
CA ILE A 23 15.52 7.74 -49.77
C ILE A 23 15.67 8.25 -48.34
N VAL A 24 16.67 9.10 -48.07
CA VAL A 24 16.91 9.65 -46.72
C VAL A 24 15.73 10.50 -46.25
N ILE A 25 15.16 11.36 -47.09
CA ILE A 25 13.98 12.17 -46.75
C ILE A 25 12.77 11.27 -46.51
N SER A 26 12.57 10.25 -47.33
CA SER A 26 11.46 9.30 -47.18
C SER A 26 11.54 8.52 -45.87
N ILE A 27 12.72 7.95 -45.54
CA ILE A 27 12.95 7.23 -44.29
C ILE A 27 12.85 8.17 -43.08
N GLY A 28 13.48 9.35 -43.16
CA GLY A 28 13.45 10.33 -42.08
C GLY A 28 12.02 10.81 -41.76
N THR A 29 11.21 11.01 -42.80
CA THR A 29 9.80 11.40 -42.64
C THR A 29 8.96 10.27 -42.05
N ALA A 30 9.19 9.03 -42.47
CA ALA A 30 8.50 7.85 -41.91
C ALA A 30 8.84 7.67 -40.42
N LEU A 31 10.11 7.74 -40.04
CA LEU A 31 10.56 7.66 -38.65
C LEU A 31 10.01 8.81 -37.81
N ALA A 32 9.99 10.03 -38.35
CA ALA A 32 9.43 11.18 -37.64
C ALA A 32 7.93 11.03 -37.34
N LEU A 33 7.16 10.52 -38.31
CA LEU A 33 5.73 10.24 -38.13
C LEU A 33 5.49 9.13 -37.12
N GLU A 34 6.26 8.04 -37.18
CA GLU A 34 6.18 6.94 -36.24
C GLU A 34 6.47 7.42 -34.81
N HIS A 35 7.54 8.19 -34.63
CA HIS A 35 7.90 8.77 -33.34
C HIS A 35 6.83 9.74 -32.82
N ALA A 36 6.22 10.55 -33.68
CA ALA A 36 5.16 11.47 -33.28
C ALA A 36 3.92 10.74 -32.78
N VAL A 37 3.48 9.70 -33.51
CA VAL A 37 2.32 8.89 -33.12
C VAL A 37 2.59 8.10 -31.83
N GLN A 38 3.77 7.48 -31.72
CA GLN A 38 4.19 6.78 -30.50
C GLN A 38 4.24 7.72 -29.30
N SER A 39 4.84 8.91 -29.45
CA SER A 39 4.93 9.89 -28.37
C SER A 39 3.55 10.34 -27.89
N TRP A 40 2.63 10.62 -28.81
CA TRP A 40 1.25 11.00 -28.44
C TRP A 40 0.53 9.88 -27.70
N HIS A 41 0.66 8.64 -28.19
CA HIS A 41 0.06 7.48 -27.54
C HIS A 41 0.61 7.27 -26.12
N HIS A 42 1.93 7.37 -25.94
CA HIS A 42 2.56 7.20 -24.64
C HIS A 42 2.24 8.32 -23.66
N LEU A 43 2.09 9.56 -24.11
CA LEU A 43 1.62 10.67 -23.28
C LEU A 43 0.20 10.42 -22.76
N HIS A 44 -0.69 9.88 -23.61
CA HIS A 44 -2.04 9.52 -23.18
C HIS A 44 -2.03 8.39 -22.15
N LEU A 45 -1.21 7.36 -22.37
CA LEU A 45 -1.03 6.26 -21.41
C LEU A 45 -0.45 6.74 -20.07
N ALA A 46 0.48 7.71 -20.10
CA ALA A 46 1.05 8.32 -18.89
C ALA A 46 -0.01 9.08 -18.10
N GLU A 47 -0.88 9.84 -18.78
CA GLU A 47 -1.97 10.56 -18.15
C GLU A 47 -3.01 9.60 -17.53
N GLU A 48 -3.36 8.52 -18.23
CA GLU A 48 -4.26 7.49 -17.69
C GLU A 48 -3.64 6.78 -16.47
N ALA A 49 -2.35 6.47 -16.54
CA ALA A 49 -1.61 5.88 -15.42
C ALA A 49 -1.58 6.83 -14.21
N ARG A 50 -1.34 8.13 -14.43
CA ARG A 50 -1.38 9.17 -13.40
C ARG A 50 -2.72 9.17 -12.67
N GLN A 51 -3.82 9.26 -13.42
CA GLN A 51 -5.17 9.27 -12.85
C GLN A 51 -5.48 8.00 -12.04
N ARG A 52 -5.07 6.83 -12.54
CA ARG A 52 -5.26 5.55 -11.83
C ARG A 52 -4.46 5.49 -10.54
N MET A 53 -3.19 5.91 -10.58
CA MET A 53 -2.34 5.95 -9.39
C MET A 53 -2.88 6.93 -8.34
N ASP A 54 -3.36 8.12 -8.74
CA ASP A 54 -3.95 9.09 -7.82
C ASP A 54 -5.19 8.53 -7.11
N VAL A 55 -6.09 7.89 -7.87
CA VAL A 55 -7.28 7.24 -7.31
C VAL A 55 -6.90 6.12 -6.35
N GLU A 56 -5.96 5.25 -6.73
CA GLU A 56 -5.51 4.15 -5.88
C GLU A 56 -4.84 4.64 -4.59
N ILE A 57 -3.97 5.65 -4.68
CA ILE A 57 -3.35 6.29 -3.50
C ILE A 57 -4.41 6.89 -2.59
N GLN A 58 -5.42 7.55 -3.16
CA GLN A 58 -6.54 8.11 -2.38
C GLN A 58 -7.32 7.00 -1.65
N GLN A 59 -7.70 5.94 -2.34
CA GLN A 59 -8.41 4.80 -1.77
C GLN A 59 -7.60 4.11 -0.67
N ASN A 60 -6.33 3.82 -0.92
CA ASN A 60 -5.43 3.23 0.06
C ASN A 60 -5.32 4.11 1.32
N THR A 61 -5.20 5.43 1.15
CA THR A 61 -5.11 6.35 2.30
C THR A 61 -6.40 6.36 3.12
N GLN A 62 -7.56 6.38 2.45
CA GLN A 62 -8.86 6.34 3.13
C GLN A 62 -9.03 5.03 3.92
N GLN A 63 -8.61 3.90 3.34
CA GLN A 63 -8.63 2.61 4.02
C GLN A 63 -7.72 2.61 5.26
N ILE A 64 -6.50 3.13 5.15
CA ILE A 64 -5.57 3.26 6.28
C ILE A 64 -6.17 4.10 7.41
N LEU A 65 -6.81 5.22 7.10
CA LEU A 65 -7.45 6.07 8.10
C LEU A 65 -8.61 5.35 8.80
N LYS A 66 -9.43 4.63 8.03
CA LYS A 66 -10.53 3.83 8.58
C LYS A 66 -10.02 2.73 9.52
N ASP A 67 -8.96 2.02 9.12
CA ASP A 67 -8.35 0.98 9.95
C ASP A 67 -7.70 1.56 11.21
N LEU A 68 -7.08 2.74 11.10
CA LEU A 68 -6.54 3.48 12.24
C LEU A 68 -7.63 3.86 13.26
N GLU A 69 -8.77 4.37 12.79
CA GLU A 69 -9.90 4.73 13.65
C GLU A 69 -10.51 3.50 14.33
N HIS A 70 -10.72 2.41 13.58
CA HIS A 70 -11.19 1.13 14.10
C HIS A 70 -10.26 0.61 15.19
N ASN A 71 -8.95 0.52 14.91
CA ASN A 71 -7.96 0.03 15.87
C ASN A 71 -7.89 0.90 17.13
N LYS A 72 -8.03 2.23 17.02
CA LYS A 72 -8.10 3.14 18.17
C LYS A 72 -9.34 2.89 19.03
N ALA A 73 -10.50 2.67 18.41
CA ALA A 73 -11.74 2.39 19.13
C ALA A 73 -11.64 1.06 19.90
N GLU A 74 -11.14 0.00 19.26
CA GLU A 74 -10.90 -1.30 19.88
C GLU A 74 -9.89 -1.23 21.03
N MET A 75 -8.77 -0.52 20.84
CA MET A 75 -7.79 -0.28 21.90
C MET A 75 -8.41 0.43 23.11
N GLN A 76 -9.27 1.43 22.90
CA GLN A 76 -9.94 2.14 23.99
C GLN A 76 -10.93 1.24 24.73
N ALA A 77 -11.69 0.41 24.02
CA ALA A 77 -12.59 -0.57 24.63
C ALA A 77 -11.80 -1.56 25.49
N LEU A 78 -10.70 -2.09 24.96
CA LEU A 78 -9.82 -3.01 25.65
C LEU A 78 -9.13 -2.37 26.88
N ALA A 79 -8.76 -1.08 26.80
CA ALA A 79 -8.17 -0.34 27.91
C ALA A 79 -9.15 -0.17 29.08
N LYS A 80 -10.45 -0.02 28.81
CA LYS A 80 -11.49 0.01 29.85
C LYS A 80 -11.60 -1.33 30.57
N LEU A 81 -11.56 -2.43 29.83
CA LEU A 81 -11.56 -3.79 30.38
C LEU A 81 -10.31 -4.05 31.24
N HIS A 82 -9.13 -3.64 30.75
CA HIS A 82 -7.88 -3.69 31.50
C HIS A 82 -7.99 -2.93 32.83
N ALA A 83 -8.47 -1.69 32.80
CA ALA A 83 -8.60 -0.86 34.00
C ALA A 83 -9.59 -1.45 35.01
N SER A 84 -10.73 -1.99 34.53
CA SER A 84 -11.73 -2.65 35.36
C SER A 84 -11.14 -3.88 36.06
N LEU A 85 -10.48 -4.76 35.31
CA LEU A 85 -9.90 -5.99 35.86
C LEU A 85 -8.75 -5.68 36.84
N LEU A 86 -7.91 -4.70 36.51
CA LEU A 86 -6.83 -4.26 37.38
C LEU A 86 -7.38 -3.69 38.70
N LYS A 87 -8.50 -2.96 38.66
CA LYS A 87 -9.17 -2.44 39.85
C LYS A 87 -9.65 -3.58 40.75
N ASP A 88 -10.30 -4.60 40.17
CA ASP A 88 -10.82 -5.75 40.91
C ASP A 88 -9.69 -6.58 41.54
N ILE A 89 -8.60 -6.80 40.81
CA ILE A 89 -7.39 -7.47 41.32
C ILE A 89 -6.79 -6.68 42.50
N LYS A 90 -6.66 -5.35 42.37
CA LYS A 90 -6.13 -4.49 43.45
C LYS A 90 -7.05 -4.47 44.68
N ALA A 91 -8.36 -4.52 44.46
CA ALA A 91 -9.36 -4.59 45.52
C ALA A 91 -9.47 -5.99 46.15
N LYS A 92 -8.69 -6.98 45.67
CA LYS A 92 -8.73 -8.38 46.12
C LYS A 92 -10.13 -8.99 46.03
N VAL A 93 -10.89 -8.58 45.01
CA VAL A 93 -12.17 -9.20 44.69
C VAL A 93 -11.93 -10.69 44.39
N PRO A 94 -12.78 -11.61 44.86
CA PRO A 94 -12.64 -13.03 44.53
C PRO A 94 -12.54 -13.25 43.01
N ASP A 95 -11.63 -14.12 42.57
CA ASP A 95 -11.33 -14.33 41.15
C ASP A 95 -12.59 -14.56 40.30
N ALA A 96 -13.50 -15.42 40.77
CA ALA A 96 -14.77 -15.69 40.08
C ALA A 96 -15.63 -14.44 39.90
N GLN A 97 -15.65 -13.52 40.89
CA GLN A 97 -16.39 -12.26 40.80
C GLN A 97 -15.70 -11.27 39.86
N ALA A 98 -14.37 -11.17 39.89
CA ALA A 98 -13.61 -10.32 38.98
C ALA A 98 -13.80 -10.74 37.51
N ILE A 99 -13.82 -12.04 37.23
CA ILE A 99 -14.11 -12.58 35.89
C ILE A 99 -15.59 -12.36 35.50
N ALA A 100 -16.53 -12.50 36.44
CA ALA A 100 -17.95 -12.22 36.19
C ALA A 100 -18.20 -10.75 35.84
N HIS A 101 -17.54 -9.81 36.53
CA HIS A 101 -17.59 -8.39 36.20
C HIS A 101 -17.02 -8.12 34.80
N LEU A 102 -15.87 -8.72 34.47
CA LEU A 102 -15.23 -8.56 33.17
C LEU A 102 -16.15 -9.06 32.03
N THR A 103 -16.68 -10.27 32.16
CA THR A 103 -17.53 -10.90 31.12
C THR A 103 -18.88 -10.21 30.95
N SER A 104 -19.45 -9.68 32.04
CA SER A 104 -20.66 -8.88 32.02
C SER A 104 -20.43 -7.53 31.32
N ASN A 105 -19.28 -6.89 31.59
CA ASN A 105 -18.88 -5.63 30.95
C ASN A 105 -18.51 -5.80 29.47
N SER A 106 -18.06 -6.98 29.04
CA SER A 106 -17.69 -7.29 27.65
C SER A 106 -18.79 -7.99 26.85
N LYS A 107 -19.99 -8.18 27.41
CA LYS A 107 -21.07 -9.00 26.82
C LYS A 107 -20.60 -10.39 26.36
N GLY A 108 -19.64 -10.97 27.08
CA GLY A 108 -19.05 -12.27 26.76
C GLY A 108 -18.07 -12.28 25.59
N ASN A 109 -17.73 -11.13 24.99
CA ASN A 109 -16.78 -11.07 23.88
C ASN A 109 -15.56 -10.22 24.26
N LEU A 110 -14.45 -10.87 24.62
CA LEU A 110 -13.13 -10.24 24.65
C LEU A 110 -12.58 -10.18 23.22
N GLY A 111 -13.38 -9.59 22.33
CA GLY A 111 -13.11 -9.56 20.90
C GLY A 111 -11.78 -8.86 20.62
N PHE A 112 -10.92 -9.54 19.88
CA PHE A 112 -9.73 -8.97 19.31
C PHE A 112 -9.98 -8.79 17.81
N SER A 113 -10.12 -7.54 17.37
CA SER A 113 -10.39 -7.18 15.98
C SER A 113 -9.36 -6.15 15.53
N LEU A 114 -8.15 -6.64 15.24
CA LEU A 114 -7.07 -5.81 14.69
C LEU A 114 -7.18 -5.81 13.17
N ASN A 115 -7.40 -4.63 12.60
CA ASN A 115 -7.35 -4.44 11.17
C ASN A 115 -5.92 -4.09 10.74
N SER A 116 -5.42 -4.82 9.73
CA SER A 116 -4.25 -4.42 8.97
C SER A 116 -4.71 -3.97 7.59
N PRO A 117 -4.29 -2.80 7.09
CA PRO A 117 -4.63 -2.37 5.75
C PRO A 117 -4.02 -3.32 4.73
N THR A 118 -4.79 -3.63 3.68
CA THR A 118 -4.29 -4.20 2.44
C THR A 118 -4.18 -3.06 1.44
N SER A 119 -2.97 -2.58 1.18
CA SER A 119 -2.75 -1.54 0.18
C SER A 119 -2.58 -2.17 -1.20
N SER A 120 -3.40 -1.75 -2.15
CA SER A 120 -3.24 -2.14 -3.56
C SER A 120 -2.03 -1.45 -4.18
N HIS A 121 -1.41 -2.12 -5.15
CA HIS A 121 -0.30 -1.58 -5.95
C HIS A 121 -0.50 -1.85 -7.46
N ASP A 122 -1.74 -2.13 -7.86
CA ASP A 122 -2.08 -2.59 -9.20
C ASP A 122 -1.85 -1.47 -10.22
N ALA A 123 -2.24 -0.23 -9.88
CA ALA A 123 -2.05 0.92 -10.77
C ALA A 123 -0.56 1.18 -11.04
N TRP A 124 0.28 1.06 -10.02
CA TRP A 124 1.74 1.18 -10.16
C TRP A 124 2.32 0.04 -11.01
N ASP A 125 1.95 -1.20 -10.72
CA ASP A 125 2.49 -2.36 -11.44
C ASP A 125 2.10 -2.35 -12.92
N VAL A 126 0.85 -2.00 -13.22
CA VAL A 126 0.38 -1.84 -14.61
C VAL A 126 1.15 -0.71 -15.30
N ALA A 127 1.37 0.42 -14.62
CA ALA A 127 2.07 1.56 -15.19
C ALA A 127 3.55 1.26 -15.49
N VAL A 128 4.19 0.44 -14.65
CA VAL A 128 5.56 -0.05 -14.88
C VAL A 128 5.56 -1.07 -16.02
N ALA A 129 4.63 -2.04 -16.02
CA ALA A 129 4.58 -3.11 -17.01
C ALA A 129 4.32 -2.61 -18.43
N ASN A 130 3.43 -1.64 -18.60
CA ASN A 130 3.13 -1.03 -19.90
C ASN A 130 4.06 0.14 -20.26
N GLN A 131 5.07 0.41 -19.44
CA GLN A 131 6.05 1.49 -19.58
C GLN A 131 5.47 2.91 -19.55
N SER A 132 4.18 3.11 -19.23
CA SER A 132 3.60 4.45 -19.11
C SER A 132 4.27 5.28 -18.00
N ALA A 133 4.77 4.64 -16.95
CA ALA A 133 5.50 5.31 -15.87
C ALA A 133 6.78 6.02 -16.36
N SER A 134 7.44 5.55 -17.42
CA SER A 134 8.66 6.20 -17.94
C SER A 134 8.40 7.51 -18.68
N TRP A 135 7.13 7.80 -19.00
CA TRP A 135 6.71 9.01 -19.71
C TRP A 135 6.17 10.09 -18.77
N LEU A 136 6.11 9.82 -17.46
CA LEU A 136 5.83 10.81 -16.43
C LEU A 136 7.01 11.76 -16.23
N GLU A 137 6.76 12.95 -15.68
CA GLU A 137 7.86 13.85 -15.29
C GLU A 137 8.75 13.13 -14.26
N PRO A 138 10.09 13.20 -14.36
CA PRO A 138 10.99 12.49 -13.43
C PRO A 138 10.70 12.75 -11.94
N ALA A 139 10.28 13.97 -11.60
CA ALA A 139 9.92 14.32 -10.24
C ALA A 139 8.60 13.69 -9.78
N GLU A 140 7.59 13.61 -10.66
CA GLU A 140 6.32 12.92 -10.38
C GLU A 140 6.56 11.42 -10.22
N LEU A 141 7.33 10.80 -11.12
CA LEU A 141 7.71 9.39 -11.04
C LEU A 141 8.38 9.07 -9.70
N GLN A 142 9.30 9.93 -9.24
CA GLN A 142 9.96 9.76 -7.95
C GLN A 142 8.98 9.86 -6.77
N LEU A 143 8.00 10.78 -6.84
CA LEU A 143 6.97 10.92 -5.81
C LEU A 143 6.03 9.73 -5.76
N TYR A 144 5.55 9.24 -6.90
CA TYR A 144 4.73 8.03 -6.96
C TYR A 144 5.50 6.82 -6.46
N SER A 145 6.72 6.60 -6.96
CA SER A 145 7.59 5.50 -6.51
C SER A 145 7.79 5.51 -4.99
N ARG A 146 8.09 6.68 -4.41
CA ARG A 146 8.23 6.82 -2.95
C ARG A 146 6.92 6.51 -2.23
N THR A 147 5.79 6.98 -2.73
CA THR A 147 4.47 6.75 -2.11
C THR A 147 4.12 5.27 -2.10
N TYR A 148 4.35 4.56 -3.21
CA TYR A 148 4.14 3.11 -3.28
C TYR A 148 5.12 2.32 -2.43
N ALA A 149 6.37 2.78 -2.29
CA ALA A 149 7.32 2.19 -1.36
C ALA A 149 6.83 2.28 0.11
N LEU A 150 6.19 3.39 0.51
CA LEU A 150 5.61 3.53 1.84
C LEU A 150 4.54 2.47 2.12
N PHE A 151 3.67 2.18 1.16
CA PHE A 151 2.66 1.11 1.29
C PHE A 151 3.31 -0.27 1.45
N ARG A 152 4.28 -0.59 0.58
CA ARG A 152 4.98 -1.87 0.60
C ARG A 152 5.74 -2.11 1.91
N ASP A 153 6.43 -1.10 2.41
CA ASP A 153 7.32 -1.23 3.57
C ASP A 153 6.53 -1.29 4.90
N THR A 154 5.25 -0.94 4.89
CA THR A 154 4.37 -0.99 6.08
C THR A 154 3.77 -2.39 6.31
N ALA A 155 3.54 -3.17 5.25
CA ALA A 155 2.92 -4.50 5.34
C ALA A 155 3.70 -5.51 6.21
N PRO A 156 5.06 -5.54 6.23
CA PRO A 156 5.81 -6.41 7.13
C PRO A 156 5.63 -6.05 8.61
N VAL A 157 5.45 -4.77 8.94
CA VAL A 157 5.35 -4.28 10.33
C VAL A 157 4.01 -4.68 10.94
N THR A 158 2.92 -4.56 10.18
CA THR A 158 1.60 -5.03 10.62
C THR A 158 1.56 -6.55 10.76
N ASN A 159 2.17 -7.29 9.83
CA ASN A 159 2.27 -8.75 9.91
C ASN A 159 3.15 -9.22 11.08
N MET A 160 4.25 -8.53 11.39
CA MET A 160 5.10 -8.84 12.54
C MET A 160 4.41 -8.52 13.88
N SER A 161 3.55 -7.52 13.91
CA SER A 161 2.74 -7.22 15.10
C SER A 161 1.80 -8.37 15.44
N VAL A 162 1.31 -9.10 14.42
CA VAL A 162 0.50 -10.31 14.60
C VAL A 162 1.34 -11.51 15.07
N SER A 163 2.61 -11.63 14.67
CA SER A 163 3.46 -12.72 15.14
C SER A 163 3.97 -12.54 16.57
N MET A 164 3.92 -11.31 17.12
CA MET A 164 4.20 -11.05 18.54
C MET A 164 3.08 -11.52 19.48
N PHE A 165 1.93 -11.96 18.96
CA PHE A 165 0.90 -12.57 19.80
C PHE A 165 1.35 -13.93 20.32
N ASN A 166 1.31 -14.12 21.64
CA ASN A 166 1.36 -15.46 22.22
C ASN A 166 0.00 -16.15 22.00
N GLY A 167 -0.20 -16.66 20.78
CA GLY A 167 -1.45 -17.30 20.37
C GLY A 167 -1.82 -18.48 21.27
N ALA A 168 -0.84 -19.22 21.78
CA ALA A 168 -1.07 -20.30 22.75
C ALA A 168 -1.66 -19.77 24.07
N GLN A 169 -1.10 -18.70 24.62
CA GLN A 169 -1.61 -18.07 25.84
C GLN A 169 -3.01 -17.47 25.62
N MET A 170 -3.28 -16.87 24.47
CA MET A 170 -4.61 -16.35 24.13
C MET A 170 -5.64 -17.47 24.03
N MET A 171 -5.32 -18.56 23.33
CA MET A 171 -6.20 -19.73 23.22
C MET A 171 -6.46 -20.37 24.58
N LYS A 172 -5.42 -20.51 25.40
CA LYS A 172 -5.55 -20.98 26.79
C LYS A 172 -6.49 -20.08 27.59
N THR A 173 -6.25 -18.77 27.58
CA THR A 173 -7.06 -17.79 28.31
C THR A 173 -8.52 -17.82 27.86
N ALA A 174 -8.76 -17.91 26.55
CA ALA A 174 -10.10 -18.02 25.98
C ALA A 174 -10.82 -19.31 26.43
N ASN A 175 -10.11 -20.44 26.39
CA ASN A 175 -10.64 -21.71 26.86
C ASN A 175 -10.92 -21.70 28.37
N ASP A 176 -10.00 -21.16 29.17
CA ASP A 176 -10.17 -21.05 30.62
C ASP A 176 -11.35 -20.13 30.98
N LEU A 177 -11.60 -19.07 30.19
CA LEU A 177 -12.77 -18.21 30.35
C LEU A 177 -14.07 -18.95 30.04
N GLN A 178 -14.10 -19.76 28.98
CA GLN A 178 -15.27 -20.59 28.64
C GLN A 178 -15.53 -21.68 29.69
N MET A 179 -14.48 -22.26 30.25
CA MET A 179 -14.57 -23.31 31.27
C MET A 179 -14.78 -22.77 32.70
N GLY A 180 -14.80 -21.44 32.89
CA GLY A 180 -14.90 -20.81 34.22
C GLY A 180 -13.66 -21.01 35.10
N ALA A 181 -12.54 -21.41 34.51
CA ALA A 181 -11.25 -21.66 35.18
C ALA A 181 -10.25 -20.50 35.03
N ALA A 182 -10.66 -19.41 34.39
CA ALA A 182 -9.79 -18.25 34.12
C ALA A 182 -9.32 -17.56 35.40
N LYS A 183 -8.01 -17.31 35.46
CA LYS A 183 -7.40 -16.50 36.52
C LYS A 183 -7.32 -15.03 36.08
N PRO A 184 -7.75 -14.07 36.92
CA PRO A 184 -7.69 -12.64 36.59
C PRO A 184 -6.32 -12.15 36.14
N GLY A 185 -5.24 -12.64 36.77
CA GLY A 185 -3.88 -12.25 36.39
C GLY A 185 -3.47 -12.71 34.98
N GLU A 186 -3.88 -13.91 34.57
CA GLU A 186 -3.60 -14.43 33.22
C GLU A 186 -4.40 -13.67 32.17
N VAL A 187 -5.67 -13.35 32.47
CA VAL A 187 -6.52 -12.54 31.60
C VAL A 187 -5.95 -11.12 31.46
N LEU A 188 -5.50 -10.51 32.56
CA LEU A 188 -4.88 -9.18 32.54
C LEU A 188 -3.62 -9.17 31.66
N TYR A 189 -2.74 -10.16 31.80
CA TYR A 189 -1.54 -10.29 30.98
C TYR A 189 -1.88 -10.39 29.48
N THR A 190 -2.89 -11.18 29.12
CA THR A 190 -3.37 -11.30 27.75
C THR A 190 -3.89 -9.96 27.21
N ILE A 191 -4.70 -9.25 28.00
CA ILE A 191 -5.20 -7.91 27.65
C ILE A 191 -4.04 -6.90 27.48
N THR A 192 -3.04 -6.91 28.36
CA THR A 192 -1.86 -6.05 28.25
C THR A 192 -1.08 -6.32 26.97
N SER A 193 -0.91 -7.60 26.61
CA SER A 193 -0.20 -8.00 25.38
C SER A 193 -0.94 -7.52 24.12
N MET A 194 -2.27 -7.64 24.12
CA MET A 194 -3.13 -7.10 23.06
C MET A 194 -3.02 -5.58 22.95
N LEU A 195 -3.08 -4.85 24.08
CA LEU A 195 -2.93 -3.38 24.10
C LEU A 195 -1.59 -2.92 23.53
N GLY A 196 -0.50 -3.62 23.86
CA GLY A 196 0.82 -3.36 23.28
C GLY A 196 0.83 -3.50 21.76
N SER A 197 0.15 -4.53 21.25
CA SER A 197 0.09 -4.80 19.81
C SER A 197 -0.75 -3.75 19.06
N TYR A 198 -1.90 -3.35 19.62
CA TYR A 198 -2.65 -2.20 19.11
C TYR A 198 -1.81 -0.93 19.09
N ALA A 199 -1.04 -0.66 20.14
CA ALA A 199 -0.19 0.53 20.19
C ALA A 199 0.87 0.54 19.09
N ILE A 200 1.50 -0.61 18.78
CA ILE A 200 2.46 -0.74 17.68
C ILE A 200 1.78 -0.42 16.35
N VAL A 201 0.67 -1.09 16.04
CA VAL A 201 -0.04 -0.90 14.77
C VAL A 201 -0.58 0.52 14.63
N ILE A 202 -1.19 1.09 15.67
CA ILE A 202 -1.71 2.46 15.66
C ILE A 202 -0.59 3.48 15.43
N ASN A 203 0.57 3.30 16.08
CA ASN A 203 1.70 4.18 15.88
C ASN A 203 2.21 4.11 14.44
N GLU A 204 2.31 2.91 13.89
CA GLU A 204 2.79 2.72 12.52
C GLU A 204 1.81 3.28 11.49
N LEU A 205 0.51 2.99 11.62
CA LEU A 205 -0.52 3.55 10.74
C LEU A 205 -0.61 5.08 10.87
N SER A 206 -0.40 5.64 12.07
CA SER A 206 -0.35 7.09 12.28
C SER A 206 0.90 7.74 11.66
N ARG A 207 2.03 7.02 11.62
CA ARG A 207 3.25 7.46 10.94
C ARG A 207 3.01 7.46 9.43
N LEU A 208 2.51 6.34 8.89
CA LEU A 208 2.20 6.19 7.48
C LEU A 208 1.20 7.26 7.01
N SER A 209 0.11 7.49 7.76
CA SER A 209 -0.88 8.50 7.38
C SER A 209 -0.27 9.90 7.25
N LYS A 210 0.65 10.28 8.16
CA LYS A 210 1.34 11.58 8.09
C LYS A 210 2.27 11.69 6.88
N GLU A 211 2.98 10.61 6.57
CA GLU A 211 3.89 10.57 5.42
C GLU A 211 3.12 10.62 4.09
N LEU A 212 1.97 9.95 4.02
CA LEU A 212 1.07 10.00 2.85
C LEU A 212 0.46 11.38 2.64
N GLU A 213 0.01 12.05 3.71
CA GLU A 213 -0.47 13.43 3.60
C GLU A 213 0.62 14.38 3.10
N ALA A 214 1.86 14.21 3.56
CA ALA A 214 3.00 14.97 3.06
C ALA A 214 3.30 14.68 1.58
N ALA A 215 3.23 13.41 1.16
CA ALA A 215 3.42 12.99 -0.22
C ALA A 215 2.33 13.55 -1.15
N LYS A 216 1.05 13.45 -0.75
CA LYS A 216 -0.08 14.03 -1.48
C LYS A 216 0.02 15.54 -1.61
N ALA A 217 0.42 16.23 -0.55
CA ALA A 217 0.64 17.67 -0.58
C ALA A 217 1.79 18.07 -1.53
N ALA A 218 2.75 17.17 -1.78
CA ALA A 218 3.81 17.39 -2.76
C ALA A 218 3.32 17.15 -4.20
N LEU A 219 2.47 16.15 -4.43
CA LEU A 219 1.84 15.86 -5.72
C LEU A 219 0.90 17.00 -6.15
N HIS A 220 -0.01 17.46 -5.29
CA HIS A 220 -0.97 18.53 -5.62
C HIS A 220 -0.34 19.90 -5.88
N ARG A 221 0.85 20.18 -5.33
CA ARG A 221 1.55 21.46 -5.55
C ARG A 221 2.19 21.56 -6.94
N ARG A 222 2.20 20.47 -7.72
CA ARG A 222 2.80 20.41 -9.06
C ARG A 222 1.80 20.15 -10.18
N ALA A 223 0.54 19.87 -9.86
CA ALA A 223 -0.50 19.81 -10.88
C ALA A 223 -0.66 21.21 -11.53
N PRO A 224 -0.50 21.35 -12.85
CA PRO A 224 -0.65 22.61 -13.57
C PRO A 224 -2.10 23.14 -13.56
#